data_AF-A0A7J9F1I1-F1
#
_entry.id   AF-A0A7J9F1I1-F1
#
_cell.length_a   1.000
_cell.length_b   1.000
_cell.length_c   1.000
_cell.angle_alpha   90.00
_cell.angle_beta   90.00
_cell.angle_gamma   90.00
#
_symmetry.space_group_name_H-M   'P 1'
#
loop_
_entity.id
_entity.type
_entity.pdbx_description
1 polymer ?
#
loop_
_entity_poly.entity_id
_entity_poly.type
_entity_poly.pdbx_seq_one_letter_code
_entity_poly.pdbx_strand_id
1 'polypeptide(L)'
;MGLNFVLLLVMVATNILSLYHLSSTVQSPNPPPPVPVPDHLLRQLNTIRATINHLTRHNPSSSSTTAEPSSAVPRDLILHSQIGPIASSCHNHPDLLHRYMNYTPFSTCPYDPDLQETLILNGCHPLPRRRCFSRTPSKPPSSLPLTHFPTSLPDSGVIWNKYSCKSFACLSQNNPTGFDLNAQRSSLQKYTSELDLPLTQFMQLAKSANSPIRLGIDIGGGTGTFAALMKKSYNVTMLTTTMNVNAPYNEAVALRGLVPLHVPLQQRFPVFDGTMDLVRCGRAVNRWIPLSVMEFMFYDVDRVLRGGGYLWVDRFFSKAVDLEKIYGPLIGKLGYKKVKWAVANKTDPSGLKHGEVYLSALLQKPVSKS
;
A
#
# COMPACT_ATOMS: atom_id res chain seq x y z
N MET A 1 4.37 -21.75 69.99
CA MET A 1 5.53 -20.87 69.83
C MET A 1 5.71 -20.53 68.36
N GLY A 2 5.90 -19.29 67.93
CA GLY A 2 5.09 -18.12 68.21
C GLY A 2 4.55 -17.65 66.86
N LEU A 3 3.29 -17.22 66.79
CA LEU A 3 2.78 -16.58 65.59
C LEU A 3 3.63 -15.32 65.38
N ASN A 4 4.31 -15.24 64.24
CA ASN A 4 5.30 -14.21 63.97
C ASN A 4 4.59 -12.85 63.90
N PHE A 5 4.55 -12.15 65.04
CA PHE A 5 3.78 -10.91 65.24
C PHE A 5 4.17 -9.83 64.22
N VAL A 6 5.42 -9.89 63.73
CA VAL A 6 5.93 -9.03 62.66
C VAL A 6 5.21 -9.29 61.34
N LEU A 7 4.94 -10.56 61.01
CA LEU A 7 4.26 -10.93 59.75
C LEU A 7 2.77 -10.55 59.79
N LEU A 8 2.15 -10.66 60.97
CA LEU A 8 0.78 -10.19 61.19
C LEU A 8 0.70 -8.65 61.13
N LEU A 9 1.65 -7.95 61.75
CA LEU A 9 1.78 -6.49 61.67
C LEU A 9 2.01 -6.01 60.24
N VAL A 10 2.85 -6.71 59.45
CA VAL A 10 3.09 -6.38 58.04
C VAL A 10 1.85 -6.63 57.20
N MET A 11 1.12 -7.73 57.39
CA MET A 11 -0.15 -7.97 56.68
C MET A 11 -1.25 -6.98 57.04
N VAL A 12 -1.35 -6.59 58.32
CA VAL A 12 -2.33 -5.60 58.76
C VAL A 12 -1.92 -4.20 58.25
N ALA A 13 -0.64 -3.84 58.29
CA ALA A 13 -0.15 -2.58 57.77
C ALA A 13 -0.31 -2.47 56.24
N THR A 14 -0.03 -3.51 55.47
CA THR A 14 -0.21 -3.48 54.01
C THR A 14 -1.68 -3.45 53.60
N ASN A 15 -2.57 -4.12 54.34
CA ASN A 15 -4.01 -4.03 54.11
C ASN A 15 -4.59 -2.68 54.51
N ILE A 16 -4.14 -2.07 55.62
CA ILE A 16 -4.55 -0.70 56.00
C ILE A 16 -4.02 0.33 55.00
N LEU A 17 -2.78 0.19 54.52
CA LEU A 17 -2.22 1.07 53.48
C LEU A 17 -2.98 0.94 52.14
N SER A 18 -3.40 -0.30 51.80
CA SER A 18 -4.20 -0.58 50.61
C SER A 18 -5.62 -0.02 50.74
N LEU A 19 -6.25 -0.18 51.91
CA LEU A 19 -7.56 0.42 52.21
C LEU A 19 -7.50 1.95 52.28
N TYR A 20 -6.39 2.54 52.74
CA TYR A 20 -6.17 3.98 52.72
C TYR A 20 -6.03 4.50 51.28
N HIS A 21 -5.31 3.78 50.41
CA HIS A 21 -5.21 4.10 48.97
C HIS A 21 -6.53 3.91 48.19
N LEU A 22 -7.32 2.89 48.54
CA LEU A 22 -8.64 2.64 47.94
C LEU A 22 -9.71 3.62 48.46
N SER A 23 -9.60 4.06 49.71
CA SER A 23 -10.50 5.06 50.30
C SER A 23 -10.16 6.49 49.88
N SER A 24 -8.90 6.77 49.49
CA SER A 24 -8.49 8.11 49.01
C SER A 24 -8.77 8.34 47.52
N THR A 25 -9.23 7.33 46.77
CA THR A 25 -9.49 7.42 45.33
C THR A 25 -10.97 7.55 44.96
N VAL A 26 -11.86 7.65 45.95
CA VAL A 26 -13.30 7.83 45.73
C VAL A 26 -13.78 9.11 46.42
N GLN A 27 -13.46 10.27 45.81
CA GLN A 27 -14.28 11.50 45.69
C GLN A 27 -13.43 12.77 45.41
N SER A 28 -13.33 13.16 44.11
CA SER A 28 -13.09 14.52 43.53
C SER A 28 -11.69 15.17 43.62
N PRO A 29 -11.34 16.20 42.79
CA PRO A 29 -11.36 16.31 41.31
C PRO A 29 -9.97 16.66 40.71
N ASN A 30 -9.76 16.33 39.43
CA ASN A 30 -8.65 16.72 38.52
C ASN A 30 -7.20 16.27 38.86
N PRO A 31 -6.48 15.62 37.92
CA PRO A 31 -5.04 15.40 38.05
C PRO A 31 -4.26 16.71 37.85
N PRO A 32 -3.11 16.92 38.53
CA PRO A 32 -2.26 18.08 38.28
C PRO A 32 -1.67 18.00 36.87
N PRO A 33 -1.47 19.15 36.18
CA PRO A 33 -0.88 19.15 34.86
C PRO A 33 0.57 18.61 34.93
N PRO A 34 1.08 18.00 33.85
CA PRO A 34 2.48 17.63 33.77
C PRO A 34 3.34 18.86 34.01
N VAL A 35 4.35 18.75 34.88
CA VAL A 35 5.29 19.83 35.17
C VAL A 35 5.91 20.28 33.83
N PRO A 36 5.65 21.52 33.37
CA PRO A 36 6.21 22.00 32.13
C PRO A 36 7.73 22.03 32.26
N VAL A 37 8.44 21.46 31.30
CA VAL A 37 9.88 21.66 31.19
C VAL A 37 10.10 23.17 31.09
N PRO A 38 10.84 23.81 32.02
CA PRO A 38 11.01 25.25 32.03
C PRO A 38 11.45 25.77 30.66
N ASP A 39 10.79 26.81 30.14
CA ASP A 39 11.03 27.32 28.78
C ASP A 39 12.48 27.79 28.56
N HIS A 40 13.22 28.08 29.63
CA HIS A 40 14.63 28.41 29.55
C HIS A 40 15.49 27.17 29.21
N LEU A 41 15.12 25.98 29.70
CA LEU A 41 15.78 24.71 29.37
C LEU A 41 15.43 24.27 27.95
N LEU A 42 14.17 24.44 27.53
CA LEU A 42 13.77 24.19 26.13
C LEU A 42 14.47 25.16 25.17
N ARG A 43 14.59 26.44 25.54
CA ARG A 43 15.36 27.42 24.76
C ARG A 43 16.84 27.08 24.75
N GLN A 44 17.46 26.72 25.88
CA GLN A 44 18.85 26.28 25.92
C GLN A 44 19.08 25.03 25.07
N LEU A 45 18.21 24.02 25.12
CA LEU A 45 18.31 22.83 24.27
C LEU A 45 18.19 23.18 22.79
N ASN A 46 17.27 24.07 22.43
CA ASN A 46 17.11 24.52 21.05
C ASN A 46 18.29 25.37 20.59
N THR A 47 18.84 26.23 21.45
CA THR A 47 20.05 27.01 21.18
C THR A 47 21.26 26.08 21.04
N ILE A 48 21.47 25.13 21.95
CA ILE A 48 22.55 24.13 21.87
C ILE A 48 22.42 23.30 20.59
N ARG A 49 21.22 22.83 20.25
CA ARG A 49 20.97 22.09 19.00
C ARG A 49 21.21 22.97 17.77
N ALA A 50 20.80 24.23 17.79
CA ALA A 50 21.07 25.17 16.70
C ALA A 50 22.57 25.48 16.56
N THR A 51 23.28 25.66 17.68
CA THR A 51 24.72 25.88 17.73
C THR A 51 25.50 24.65 17.29
N ILE A 52 25.12 23.44 17.70
CA ILE A 52 25.70 22.18 17.21
C ILE A 52 25.47 22.06 15.71
N ASN A 53 24.23 22.27 15.23
CA ASN A 53 23.94 22.22 13.79
C ASN A 53 24.73 23.28 13.00
N HIS A 54 24.95 24.46 13.57
CA HIS A 54 25.75 25.53 12.97
C HIS A 54 27.25 25.18 12.95
N LEU A 55 27.79 24.66 14.05
CA LEU A 55 29.20 24.25 14.17
C LEU A 55 29.51 23.03 13.28
N THR A 56 28.59 22.07 13.17
CA THR A 56 28.73 20.90 12.28
C THR A 56 28.66 21.29 10.81
N ARG A 57 28.03 22.44 10.48
CA ARG A 57 27.96 22.98 9.11
C ARG A 57 29.17 23.84 8.74
N HIS A 58 29.87 24.40 9.73
CA HIS A 58 31.00 25.33 9.52
C HIS A 58 32.39 24.70 9.73
N ASN A 59 32.51 23.55 10.40
CA ASN A 59 33.79 22.84 10.55
C ASN A 59 33.69 21.42 9.94
N PRO A 60 33.98 21.23 8.64
CA PRO A 60 34.52 19.96 8.20
C PRO A 60 35.89 19.80 8.86
N SER A 61 36.15 18.65 9.48
CA SER A 61 37.45 18.32 10.08
C SER A 61 38.60 18.66 9.12
N SER A 62 39.46 19.58 9.54
CA SER A 62 40.61 20.02 8.77
C SER A 62 41.76 19.03 8.90
N SER A 63 41.99 18.23 7.86
CA SER A 63 43.33 17.76 7.51
C SER A 63 43.52 17.98 6.01
N SER A 64 44.47 18.87 5.70
CA SER A 64 44.84 19.40 4.41
C SER A 64 45.20 18.33 3.36
N THR A 65 44.56 18.40 2.19
CA THR A 65 45.27 18.47 0.89
C THR A 65 44.31 18.92 -0.21
N THR A 66 44.84 19.74 -1.10
CA THR A 66 44.24 20.38 -2.27
C THR A 66 43.35 19.49 -3.13
N ALA A 67 42.04 19.77 -3.14
CA ALA A 67 41.12 19.63 -4.27
C ALA A 67 39.82 20.39 -3.96
N GLU A 68 39.27 21.14 -4.93
CA GLU A 68 37.97 21.81 -4.80
C GLU A 68 36.86 20.81 -4.41
N PRO A 69 36.01 21.09 -3.40
CA PRO A 69 34.86 20.24 -3.13
C PRO A 69 33.72 20.62 -4.07
N SER A 70 33.64 19.94 -5.21
CA SER A 70 32.47 19.96 -6.09
C SER A 70 31.32 19.13 -5.49
N SER A 71 30.87 19.44 -4.26
CA SER A 71 29.69 18.77 -3.71
C SER A 71 28.89 19.64 -2.72
N ALA A 72 28.66 20.91 -3.05
CA ALA A 72 27.58 21.64 -2.41
C ALA A 72 26.25 21.02 -2.87
N VAL A 73 25.54 20.34 -1.97
CA VAL A 73 24.19 19.82 -2.26
C VAL A 73 23.34 20.99 -2.80
N PRO A 74 22.79 20.89 -4.02
CA PRO A 74 22.08 22.00 -4.64
C PRO A 74 20.95 22.50 -3.74
N ARG A 75 20.83 23.83 -3.55
CA ARG A 75 19.86 24.46 -2.63
C ARG A 75 18.42 24.01 -2.91
N ASP A 76 18.09 23.75 -4.17
CA ASP A 76 16.76 23.25 -4.57
C ASP A 76 16.49 21.82 -4.08
N LEU A 77 17.52 20.99 -3.91
CA LEU A 77 17.40 19.64 -3.36
C LEU A 77 17.07 19.69 -1.86
N ILE A 78 17.66 20.66 -1.15
CA ILE A 78 17.35 20.96 0.26
C ILE A 78 15.92 21.48 0.38
N LEU A 79 15.50 22.38 -0.52
CA LEU A 79 14.13 22.88 -0.55
C LEU A 79 13.13 21.74 -0.86
N HIS A 80 13.44 20.86 -1.80
CA HIS A 80 12.57 19.74 -2.15
C HIS A 80 12.46 18.72 -1.00
N SER A 81 13.54 18.43 -0.26
CA SER A 81 13.45 17.54 0.91
C SER A 81 12.67 18.16 2.09
N GLN A 82 12.55 19.49 2.12
CA GLN A 82 11.73 20.22 3.08
C GLN A 82 10.25 20.32 2.66
N ILE A 83 9.96 20.38 1.35
CA ILE A 83 8.60 20.56 0.81
C ILE A 83 7.92 19.21 0.48
N GLY A 84 8.68 18.18 0.10
CA GLY A 84 8.17 16.87 -0.25
C GLY A 84 8.87 15.78 0.57
N PRO A 85 8.15 14.92 1.31
CA PRO A 85 8.80 13.89 2.09
C PRO A 85 9.50 12.92 1.14
N ILE A 86 10.83 12.89 1.19
CA ILE A 86 11.52 11.65 0.91
C ILE A 86 11.01 10.67 1.95
N ALA A 87 10.46 9.54 1.53
CA ALA A 87 10.03 8.52 2.48
C ALA A 87 11.19 8.23 3.43
N SER A 88 10.99 8.38 4.74
CA SER A 88 12.08 8.29 5.73
C SER A 88 12.82 6.96 5.64
N SER A 89 12.11 5.90 5.22
CA SER A 89 12.69 4.58 4.94
C SER A 89 13.80 4.60 3.89
N CYS A 90 13.84 5.57 2.97
CA CYS A 90 14.96 5.72 2.04
C CYS A 90 16.29 6.02 2.70
N HIS A 91 16.28 6.66 3.85
CA HIS A 91 17.51 6.94 4.59
C HIS A 91 18.16 5.65 5.09
N ASN A 92 17.41 4.55 5.19
CA ASN A 92 17.94 3.23 5.57
C ASN A 92 18.65 2.51 4.40
N HIS A 93 18.58 3.06 3.18
CA HIS A 93 19.20 2.48 1.98
C HIS A 93 20.07 3.51 1.24
N PRO A 94 21.11 4.08 1.90
CA PRO A 94 21.90 5.18 1.36
C PRO A 94 22.60 4.83 0.04
N ASP A 95 23.08 3.59 -0.13
CA ASP A 95 23.75 3.16 -1.36
C ASP A 95 22.81 3.09 -2.56
N LEU A 96 21.61 2.55 -2.36
CA LEU A 96 20.58 2.49 -3.40
C LEU A 96 20.11 3.90 -3.75
N LEU A 97 19.93 4.76 -2.74
CA LEU A 97 19.56 6.15 -2.93
C LEU A 97 20.65 6.93 -3.67
N HIS A 98 21.92 6.75 -3.32
CA HIS A 98 23.04 7.39 -3.99
C HIS A 98 23.11 7.01 -5.48
N ARG A 99 23.00 5.71 -5.79
CA ARG A 99 22.92 5.22 -7.18
C ARG A 99 21.71 5.81 -7.91
N TYR A 100 20.56 5.88 -7.24
CA TYR A 100 19.35 6.45 -7.81
C TYR A 100 19.45 7.96 -8.01
N MET A 101 20.16 8.68 -7.17
CA MET A 101 20.34 10.13 -7.28
C MET A 101 21.55 10.53 -8.13
N ASN A 102 22.27 9.55 -8.70
CA ASN A 102 23.37 9.79 -9.63
C ASN A 102 22.83 10.04 -11.05
N TYR A 103 22.56 11.31 -11.36
CA TYR A 103 22.11 11.77 -12.66
C TYR A 103 22.60 13.19 -12.91
N THR A 104 22.69 13.59 -14.19
CA THR A 104 22.94 14.98 -14.56
C THR A 104 21.63 15.77 -14.57
N PRO A 105 21.53 16.90 -13.85
CA PRO A 105 20.34 17.75 -13.92
C PRO A 105 20.06 18.21 -15.35
N PHE A 106 18.78 18.32 -15.69
CA PHE A 106 18.28 18.77 -17.00
C PHE A 106 18.72 17.91 -18.20
N SER A 107 19.19 16.68 -17.96
CA SER A 107 19.44 15.68 -19.01
C SER A 107 18.38 14.58 -18.99
N THR A 108 18.50 13.59 -19.88
CA THR A 108 17.75 12.33 -19.76
C THR A 108 18.15 11.58 -18.49
N CYS A 109 17.17 11.07 -17.73
CA CYS A 109 17.45 10.25 -16.56
C CYS A 109 18.09 8.91 -16.94
N PRO A 110 18.94 8.33 -16.07
CA PRO A 110 19.31 6.92 -16.16
C PRO A 110 18.07 6.04 -16.25
N TYR A 111 18.09 5.06 -17.16
CA TYR A 111 17.00 4.09 -17.29
C TYR A 111 17.29 2.88 -16.40
N ASP A 112 16.80 2.95 -15.16
CA ASP A 112 17.09 1.99 -14.09
C ASP A 112 15.81 1.51 -13.36
N PRO A 113 14.85 0.94 -14.09
CA PRO A 113 13.58 0.49 -13.53
C PRO A 113 13.73 -0.54 -12.41
N ASP A 114 14.77 -1.37 -12.40
CA ASP A 114 14.97 -2.36 -11.32
C ASP A 114 15.47 -1.72 -10.03
N LEU A 115 16.26 -0.64 -10.13
CA LEU A 115 16.65 0.16 -8.96
C LEU A 115 15.44 0.88 -8.38
N GLN A 116 14.55 1.41 -9.24
CA GLN A 116 13.28 2.01 -8.83
C GLN A 116 12.38 1.02 -8.09
N GLU A 117 12.16 -0.16 -8.66
CA GLU A 117 11.40 -1.24 -8.02
C GLU A 117 12.01 -1.64 -6.67
N THR A 118 13.33 -1.83 -6.62
CA THR A 118 14.04 -2.19 -5.39
C THR A 118 13.86 -1.15 -4.30
N LEU A 119 14.01 0.14 -4.63
CA LEU A 119 13.78 1.23 -3.68
C LEU A 119 12.34 1.21 -3.17
N ILE A 120 11.35 1.18 -4.07
CA ILE A 120 9.92 1.19 -3.71
C ILE A 120 9.59 0.03 -2.75
N LEU A 121 10.08 -1.18 -3.06
CA LEU A 121 9.85 -2.38 -2.24
C LEU A 121 10.54 -2.29 -0.87
N ASN A 122 11.63 -1.54 -0.76
CA ASN A 122 12.30 -1.21 0.52
C ASN A 122 11.70 0.01 1.24
N GLY A 123 10.51 0.46 0.82
CA GLY A 123 9.79 1.55 1.50
C GLY A 123 10.12 2.95 1.00
N CYS A 124 10.91 3.09 -0.07
CA CYS A 124 11.12 4.37 -0.75
C CYS A 124 9.95 4.74 -1.66
N HIS A 125 8.82 5.09 -1.06
CA HIS A 125 7.66 5.54 -1.82
C HIS A 125 6.98 6.74 -1.15
N PRO A 126 6.71 7.84 -1.88
CA PRO A 126 7.07 8.05 -3.29
C PRO A 126 8.59 8.10 -3.48
N LEU A 127 9.07 7.72 -4.67
CA LEU A 127 10.48 7.85 -5.01
C LEU A 127 10.90 9.33 -4.95
N PRO A 128 12.15 9.62 -4.53
CA PRO A 128 12.70 10.97 -4.62
C PRO A 128 12.58 11.51 -6.05
N ARG A 129 12.18 12.77 -6.21
CA ARG A 129 12.12 13.36 -7.55
C ARG A 129 13.53 13.60 -8.08
N ARG A 130 13.77 13.17 -9.33
CA ARG A 130 14.98 13.51 -10.06
C ARG A 130 14.76 14.79 -10.87
N ARG A 131 15.79 15.64 -10.97
CA ARG A 131 15.80 16.82 -11.84
C ARG A 131 16.30 16.47 -13.25
N CYS A 132 15.82 15.37 -13.80
CA CYS A 132 16.13 14.92 -15.16
C CYS A 132 14.83 14.51 -15.86
N PHE A 133 14.86 14.36 -17.17
CA PHE A 133 13.70 14.01 -17.97
C PHE A 133 13.56 12.49 -18.09
N SER A 134 12.40 11.96 -17.69
CA SER A 134 12.11 10.53 -17.76
C SER A 134 12.23 10.00 -19.19
N ARG A 135 12.86 8.83 -19.34
CA ARG A 135 12.95 8.15 -20.63
C ARG A 135 11.59 7.57 -21.01
N THR A 136 11.12 7.86 -22.21
CA THR A 136 9.90 7.29 -22.79
C THR A 136 10.23 6.36 -23.97
N PRO A 137 9.32 5.47 -24.38
CA PRO A 137 9.44 4.74 -25.64
C PRO A 137 9.63 5.71 -26.82
N SER A 138 10.42 5.33 -27.81
CA SER A 138 10.75 6.21 -28.95
C SER A 138 9.61 6.38 -29.95
N LYS A 139 8.73 5.39 -30.06
CA LYS A 139 7.57 5.38 -30.96
C LYS A 139 6.31 4.94 -30.19
N PRO A 140 5.82 5.76 -29.24
CA PRO A 140 4.60 5.42 -28.53
C PRO A 140 3.43 5.28 -29.52
N PRO A 141 2.44 4.41 -29.24
CA PRO A 141 1.27 4.29 -30.09
C PRO A 141 0.56 5.63 -30.24
N SER A 142 0.13 5.97 -31.46
CA SER A 142 -0.55 7.23 -31.76
C SER A 142 -1.99 7.29 -31.25
N SER A 143 -2.58 6.14 -30.93
CA SER A 143 -3.93 6.02 -30.40
C SER A 143 -4.06 4.83 -29.45
N LEU A 144 -5.12 4.86 -28.63
CA LEU A 144 -5.52 3.71 -27.84
C LEU A 144 -6.07 2.59 -28.74
N PRO A 145 -5.98 1.32 -28.32
CA PRO A 145 -6.61 0.22 -29.01
C PRO A 145 -8.12 0.46 -29.22
N LEU A 146 -8.62 0.13 -30.41
CA LEU A 146 -10.04 0.27 -30.77
C LEU A 146 -10.95 -0.54 -29.84
N THR A 147 -10.46 -1.66 -29.33
CA THR A 147 -11.16 -2.53 -28.37
C THR A 147 -10.45 -2.50 -27.03
N HIS A 148 -11.20 -2.60 -25.92
CA HIS A 148 -10.61 -2.61 -24.57
C HIS A 148 -9.92 -3.96 -24.22
N PHE A 149 -10.11 -4.97 -25.07
CA PHE A 149 -9.58 -6.32 -24.94
C PHE A 149 -9.00 -6.77 -26.29
N PRO A 150 -7.93 -6.13 -26.77
CA PRO A 150 -7.26 -6.56 -27.99
C PRO A 150 -6.55 -7.90 -27.76
N THR A 151 -6.29 -8.65 -28.85
CA THR A 151 -5.54 -9.91 -28.78
C THR A 151 -4.10 -9.70 -28.28
N SER A 152 -3.50 -8.55 -28.60
CA SER A 152 -2.22 -8.11 -28.06
C SER A 152 -2.22 -6.60 -27.88
N LEU A 153 -1.44 -6.13 -26.90
CA LEU A 153 -1.13 -4.71 -26.73
C LEU A 153 0.01 -4.29 -27.67
N PRO A 154 0.12 -3.00 -28.01
CA PRO A 154 1.18 -2.52 -28.91
C PRO A 154 2.55 -2.53 -28.21
N ASP A 155 3.47 -3.33 -28.72
CA ASP A 155 4.82 -3.49 -28.15
C ASP A 155 5.62 -2.18 -28.13
N SER A 156 5.32 -1.24 -29.05
CA SER A 156 6.05 0.02 -29.17
C SER A 156 5.85 0.98 -27.98
N GLY A 157 4.86 0.70 -27.12
CA GLY A 157 4.59 1.47 -25.90
C GLY A 157 5.44 1.07 -24.70
N VAL A 158 6.39 0.15 -24.84
CA VAL A 158 7.21 -0.37 -23.74
C VAL A 158 8.70 -0.29 -24.07
N ILE A 159 9.52 0.02 -23.06
CA ILE A 159 10.99 -0.12 -23.14
C ILE A 159 11.38 -1.51 -22.63
N TRP A 160 11.57 -2.45 -23.56
CA TRP A 160 11.71 -3.88 -23.27
C TRP A 160 13.04 -4.33 -22.67
N ASN A 161 14.04 -3.46 -22.54
CA ASN A 161 15.43 -3.85 -22.26
C ASN A 161 15.57 -4.73 -21.01
N LYS A 162 14.82 -4.44 -19.93
CA LYS A 162 14.92 -5.16 -18.65
C LYS A 162 14.23 -6.53 -18.64
N TYR A 163 13.23 -6.73 -19.49
CA TYR A 163 12.38 -7.93 -19.43
C TYR A 163 12.99 -9.06 -20.25
N SER A 164 12.82 -10.31 -19.82
CA SER A 164 13.22 -11.48 -20.62
C SER A 164 12.40 -11.56 -21.91
N CYS A 165 11.07 -11.38 -21.82
CA CYS A 165 10.20 -11.22 -22.97
C CYS A 165 10.37 -9.84 -23.62
N LYS A 166 10.35 -9.80 -24.97
CA LYS A 166 10.49 -8.58 -25.78
C LYS A 166 9.20 -8.16 -26.50
N SER A 167 8.08 -8.79 -26.17
CA SER A 167 6.76 -8.47 -26.70
C SER A 167 5.65 -8.95 -25.76
N PHE A 168 4.46 -8.39 -25.89
CA PHE A 168 3.25 -8.86 -25.22
C PHE A 168 2.85 -10.27 -25.67
N ALA A 169 3.12 -10.63 -26.93
CA ALA A 169 2.91 -11.99 -27.42
C ALA A 169 3.77 -13.01 -26.65
N CYS A 170 5.05 -12.71 -26.40
CA CYS A 170 5.92 -13.54 -25.57
C CYS A 170 5.39 -13.66 -24.13
N LEU A 171 4.91 -12.55 -23.54
CA LEU A 171 4.34 -12.56 -22.20
C LEU A 171 3.06 -13.39 -22.12
N SER A 172 2.19 -13.32 -23.13
CA SER A 172 0.97 -14.13 -23.20
C SER A 172 1.27 -15.63 -23.33
N GLN A 173 2.37 -16.01 -23.99
CA GLN A 173 2.78 -17.41 -24.12
C GLN A 173 3.39 -17.94 -22.81
N ASN A 174 4.27 -17.17 -22.16
CA ASN A 174 4.98 -17.60 -20.96
C ASN A 174 4.18 -17.37 -19.66
N ASN A 175 3.25 -16.42 -19.65
CA ASN A 175 2.38 -16.11 -18.52
C ASN A 175 0.94 -15.84 -19.01
N PRO A 176 0.24 -16.86 -19.55
CA PRO A 176 -1.11 -16.71 -20.06
C PRO A 176 -2.07 -16.20 -18.99
N THR A 177 -1.87 -16.62 -17.73
CA THR A 177 -2.73 -16.19 -16.61
C THR A 177 -2.70 -14.69 -16.36
N GLY A 178 -1.60 -14.00 -16.69
CA GLY A 178 -1.44 -12.55 -16.48
C GLY A 178 -1.70 -11.69 -17.73
N PHE A 179 -1.48 -12.23 -18.93
CA PHE A 179 -1.50 -11.46 -20.18
C PHE A 179 -2.55 -11.91 -21.20
N ASP A 180 -3.26 -13.02 -20.99
CA ASP A 180 -4.45 -13.33 -21.77
C ASP A 180 -5.65 -12.50 -21.24
N LEU A 181 -5.83 -11.33 -21.87
CA LEU A 181 -6.89 -10.39 -21.52
C LEU A 181 -8.30 -10.98 -21.71
N ASN A 182 -8.47 -11.88 -22.69
CA ASN A 182 -9.77 -12.46 -23.03
C ASN A 182 -10.15 -13.58 -22.07
N ALA A 183 -9.21 -14.45 -21.70
CA ALA A 183 -9.43 -15.46 -20.67
C ALA A 183 -9.77 -14.81 -19.33
N GLN A 184 -9.02 -13.77 -18.93
CA GLN A 184 -9.34 -13.06 -17.69
C GLN A 184 -10.70 -12.37 -17.74
N ARG A 185 -11.04 -11.68 -18.84
CA ARG A 185 -12.36 -11.08 -19.05
C ARG A 185 -13.48 -12.11 -18.90
N SER A 186 -13.32 -13.27 -19.53
CA SER A 186 -14.27 -14.38 -19.48
C SER A 186 -14.46 -14.88 -18.05
N SER A 187 -13.38 -15.03 -17.27
CA SER A 187 -13.46 -15.44 -15.86
C SER A 187 -14.26 -14.47 -14.97
N LEU A 188 -14.20 -13.16 -15.26
CA LEU A 188 -14.93 -12.13 -14.50
C LEU A 188 -16.43 -12.04 -14.85
N GLN A 189 -16.88 -12.77 -15.87
CA GLN A 189 -18.25 -12.77 -16.35
C GLN A 189 -18.98 -14.09 -16.09
N LYS A 190 -18.25 -15.17 -15.83
CA LYS A 190 -18.81 -16.51 -15.66
C LYS A 190 -18.97 -16.86 -14.19
N TYR A 191 -20.03 -17.58 -13.88
CA TYR A 191 -20.22 -18.25 -12.60
C TYR A 191 -19.86 -19.72 -12.78
N THR A 192 -18.73 -20.17 -12.26
CA THR A 192 -18.33 -21.59 -12.31
C THR A 192 -18.26 -22.21 -10.92
N SER A 193 -18.14 -21.39 -9.89
CA SER A 193 -17.99 -21.81 -8.50
C SER A 193 -18.56 -20.76 -7.55
N GLU A 194 -18.79 -21.16 -6.30
CA GLU A 194 -19.19 -20.26 -5.21
C GLU A 194 -18.16 -19.14 -4.94
N LEU A 195 -16.91 -19.28 -5.39
CA LEU A 195 -15.90 -18.22 -5.28
C LEU A 195 -16.14 -17.08 -6.28
N ASP A 196 -16.93 -17.30 -7.32
CA ASP A 196 -17.14 -16.31 -8.37
C ASP A 196 -18.15 -15.26 -7.96
N LEU A 197 -17.91 -14.06 -8.48
CA LEU A 197 -18.86 -12.96 -8.47
C LEU A 197 -18.81 -12.31 -9.85
N PRO A 198 -19.61 -12.81 -10.82
CA PRO A 198 -19.76 -12.18 -12.12
C PRO A 198 -20.05 -10.70 -11.98
N LEU A 199 -19.45 -9.89 -12.85
CA LEU A 199 -19.59 -8.45 -12.74
C LEU A 199 -21.04 -7.95 -12.85
N THR A 200 -21.85 -8.61 -13.69
CA THR A 200 -23.28 -8.32 -13.82
C THR A 200 -24.03 -8.52 -12.50
N GLN A 201 -23.71 -9.59 -11.77
CA GLN A 201 -24.27 -9.88 -10.45
C GLN A 201 -23.84 -8.85 -9.42
N PHE A 202 -22.56 -8.47 -9.39
CA PHE A 202 -22.08 -7.39 -8.51
C PHE A 202 -22.84 -6.08 -8.75
N MET A 203 -22.97 -5.66 -10.00
CA MET A 203 -23.67 -4.41 -10.33
C MET A 203 -25.16 -4.46 -9.99
N GLN A 204 -25.80 -5.63 -10.10
CA GLN A 204 -27.18 -5.84 -9.65
C GLN A 204 -27.32 -5.72 -8.13
N LEU A 205 -26.38 -6.29 -7.35
CA LEU A 205 -26.34 -6.17 -5.89
C LEU A 205 -26.13 -4.71 -5.45
N ALA A 206 -25.23 -3.99 -6.12
CA ALA A 206 -24.99 -2.58 -5.84
C ALA A 206 -26.24 -1.73 -6.12
N LYS A 207 -26.92 -2.00 -7.25
CA LYS A 207 -28.18 -1.34 -7.62
C LYS A 207 -29.30 -1.62 -6.62
N SER A 208 -29.50 -2.87 -6.20
CA SER A 208 -30.56 -3.23 -5.25
C SER A 208 -30.33 -2.64 -3.85
N ALA A 209 -29.07 -2.42 -3.48
CA ALA A 209 -28.68 -1.73 -2.25
C ALA A 209 -28.68 -0.20 -2.37
N ASN A 210 -29.14 0.37 -3.49
CA ASN A 210 -29.07 1.80 -3.80
C ASN A 210 -27.67 2.42 -3.62
N SER A 211 -26.64 1.67 -4.00
CA SER A 211 -25.23 2.09 -3.90
C SER A 211 -24.61 2.20 -5.30
N PRO A 212 -24.59 3.40 -5.92
CA PRO A 212 -24.03 3.57 -7.26
C PRO A 212 -22.51 3.40 -7.26
N ILE A 213 -21.99 2.70 -8.29
CA ILE A 213 -20.56 2.49 -8.50
C ILE A 213 -20.08 3.37 -9.66
N ARG A 214 -19.17 4.30 -9.39
CA ARG A 214 -18.66 5.33 -10.31
C ARG A 214 -17.14 5.45 -10.26
N LEU A 215 -16.57 5.35 -9.06
CA LEU A 215 -15.13 5.41 -8.78
C LEU A 215 -14.68 4.12 -8.09
N GLY A 216 -13.56 3.56 -8.52
CA GLY A 216 -12.97 2.43 -7.82
C GLY A 216 -11.47 2.26 -7.94
N ILE A 217 -10.92 1.45 -7.04
CA ILE A 217 -9.51 1.07 -6.99
C ILE A 217 -9.40 -0.44 -7.18
N ASP A 218 -8.57 -0.86 -8.13
CA ASP A 218 -8.20 -2.25 -8.36
C ASP A 218 -6.77 -2.49 -7.84
N ILE A 219 -6.68 -3.02 -6.62
CA ILE A 219 -5.42 -3.24 -5.92
C ILE A 219 -4.74 -4.49 -6.50
N GLY A 220 -3.53 -4.31 -7.03
CA GLY A 220 -2.79 -5.41 -7.67
C GLY A 220 -3.51 -5.94 -8.91
N GLY A 221 -4.10 -5.04 -9.71
CA GLY A 221 -4.93 -5.39 -10.86
C GLY A 221 -4.17 -5.94 -12.08
N GLY A 222 -2.85 -6.08 -11.99
CA GLY A 222 -2.01 -6.64 -13.06
C GLY A 222 -2.09 -5.80 -14.33
N THR A 223 -2.60 -6.38 -15.42
CA THR A 223 -2.83 -5.70 -16.71
C THR A 223 -4.11 -4.85 -16.72
N GLY A 224 -4.85 -4.77 -15.60
CA GLY A 224 -6.04 -3.94 -15.42
C GLY A 224 -7.30 -4.51 -16.05
N THR A 225 -7.41 -5.83 -16.24
CA THR A 225 -8.55 -6.46 -16.93
C THR A 225 -9.88 -6.11 -16.25
N PHE A 226 -9.93 -6.20 -14.92
CA PHE A 226 -11.11 -5.83 -14.15
C PHE A 226 -11.45 -4.33 -14.34
N ALA A 227 -10.46 -3.46 -14.18
CA ALA A 227 -10.61 -2.02 -14.40
C ALA A 227 -11.15 -1.67 -15.81
N ALA A 228 -10.65 -2.31 -16.85
CA ALA A 228 -11.16 -2.13 -18.21
C ALA A 228 -12.59 -2.59 -18.38
N LEU A 229 -12.99 -3.69 -17.73
CA LEU A 229 -14.34 -4.21 -17.82
C LEU A 229 -15.33 -3.26 -17.13
N MET A 230 -14.98 -2.78 -15.94
CA MET A 230 -15.71 -1.76 -15.20
C MET A 230 -15.91 -0.48 -16.03
N LYS A 231 -14.83 0.02 -16.65
CA LYS A 231 -14.88 1.20 -17.53
C LYS A 231 -15.75 0.94 -18.78
N LYS A 232 -15.51 -0.15 -19.50
CA LYS A 232 -16.19 -0.47 -20.77
C LYS A 232 -17.69 -0.70 -20.59
N SER A 233 -18.07 -1.46 -19.56
CA SER A 233 -19.44 -1.95 -19.40
C SER A 233 -20.31 -1.06 -18.54
N TYR A 234 -19.72 -0.29 -17.62
CA TYR A 234 -20.46 0.48 -16.63
C TYR A 234 -19.98 1.92 -16.46
N ASN A 235 -19.04 2.38 -17.29
CA ASN A 235 -18.48 3.74 -17.26
C ASN A 235 -17.89 4.13 -15.88
N VAL A 236 -17.31 3.16 -15.17
CA VAL A 236 -16.66 3.40 -13.88
C VAL A 236 -15.22 3.85 -14.11
N THR A 237 -14.81 4.91 -13.42
CA THR A 237 -13.42 5.37 -13.41
C THR A 237 -12.63 4.53 -12.43
N MET A 238 -11.60 3.85 -12.94
CA MET A 238 -10.82 2.89 -12.17
C MET A 238 -9.35 3.29 -12.10
N LEU A 239 -8.82 3.32 -10.88
CA LEU A 239 -7.39 3.37 -10.62
C LEU A 239 -6.88 1.94 -10.44
N THR A 240 -5.77 1.57 -11.06
CA THR A 240 -5.19 0.23 -10.94
C THR A 240 -3.83 0.32 -10.26
N THR A 241 -3.66 -0.27 -9.08
CA THR A 241 -2.32 -0.35 -8.48
C THR A 241 -1.59 -1.57 -9.04
N THR A 242 -0.34 -1.38 -9.46
CA THR A 242 0.50 -2.48 -9.96
C THR A 242 1.98 -2.12 -9.93
N MET A 243 2.84 -3.14 -9.90
CA MET A 243 4.30 -3.01 -9.94
C MET A 243 4.83 -3.64 -11.23
N ASN A 244 5.99 -3.19 -11.73
CA ASN A 244 6.62 -3.74 -12.93
C ASN A 244 7.62 -4.84 -12.59
N VAL A 245 7.20 -5.78 -11.74
CA VAL A 245 7.97 -6.95 -11.35
C VAL A 245 7.88 -7.98 -12.48
N ASN A 246 9.01 -8.22 -13.17
CA ASN A 246 9.17 -9.17 -14.28
C ASN A 246 8.34 -8.92 -15.55
N ALA A 247 7.39 -7.99 -15.54
CA ALA A 247 6.62 -7.61 -16.72
C ALA A 247 6.15 -6.13 -16.65
N PRO A 248 5.86 -5.48 -17.80
CA PRO A 248 5.46 -4.08 -17.90
C PRO A 248 3.96 -3.88 -17.60
N TYR A 249 3.54 -4.16 -16.36
CA TYR A 249 2.13 -4.09 -15.98
C TYR A 249 1.57 -2.67 -16.01
N ASN A 250 2.33 -1.67 -15.54
CA ASN A 250 1.89 -0.27 -15.54
C ASN A 250 1.69 0.24 -16.97
N GLU A 251 2.61 -0.09 -17.89
CA GLU A 251 2.50 0.24 -19.30
C GLU A 251 1.33 -0.52 -19.94
N ALA A 252 1.11 -1.79 -19.59
CA ALA A 252 -0.02 -2.57 -20.08
C ALA A 252 -1.37 -1.94 -19.70
N VAL A 253 -1.49 -1.43 -18.46
CA VAL A 253 -2.67 -0.69 -18.00
C VAL A 253 -2.83 0.62 -18.77
N ALA A 254 -1.77 1.41 -18.91
CA ALA A 254 -1.80 2.69 -19.63
C ALA A 254 -2.17 2.52 -21.11
N LEU A 255 -1.61 1.51 -21.79
CA LEU A 255 -1.89 1.18 -23.18
C LEU A 255 -3.33 0.79 -23.46
N ARG A 256 -4.11 0.51 -22.41
CA ARG A 256 -5.55 0.22 -22.49
C ARG A 256 -6.41 1.45 -22.17
N GLY A 257 -5.78 2.62 -21.99
CA GLY A 257 -6.46 3.86 -21.63
C GLY A 257 -6.98 3.86 -20.20
N LEU A 258 -6.31 3.17 -19.29
CA LEU A 258 -6.60 3.12 -17.86
C LEU A 258 -5.53 3.87 -17.07
N VAL A 259 -5.81 4.18 -15.80
CA VAL A 259 -4.88 4.91 -14.93
C VAL A 259 -4.10 3.90 -14.06
N PRO A 260 -2.81 3.65 -14.35
CA PRO A 260 -1.95 2.91 -13.44
C PRO A 260 -1.48 3.78 -12.28
N LEU A 261 -1.38 3.17 -11.10
CA LEU A 261 -0.69 3.70 -9.94
C LEU A 261 0.48 2.77 -9.62
N HIS A 262 1.70 3.25 -9.85
CA HIS A 262 2.92 2.53 -9.52
C HIS A 262 3.20 2.64 -8.02
N VAL A 263 2.46 1.84 -7.25
CA VAL A 263 2.48 1.84 -5.79
C VAL A 263 2.45 0.39 -5.29
N PRO A 264 3.27 0.03 -4.29
CA PRO A 264 3.24 -1.29 -3.70
C PRO A 264 2.09 -1.35 -2.67
N LEU A 265 1.73 -2.57 -2.23
CA LEU A 265 0.52 -2.80 -1.41
C LEU A 265 0.55 -2.13 -0.03
N GLN A 266 1.74 -1.83 0.49
CA GLN A 266 1.94 -1.18 1.79
C GLN A 266 1.74 0.35 1.76
N GLN A 267 1.58 0.95 0.59
CA GLN A 267 1.51 2.41 0.48
C GLN A 267 0.09 2.91 0.58
N ARG A 268 -0.04 4.07 1.22
CA ARG A 268 -1.31 4.79 1.34
C ARG A 268 -1.79 5.21 -0.06
N PHE A 269 -3.05 4.94 -0.37
CA PHE A 269 -3.68 5.31 -1.63
C PHE A 269 -3.73 6.84 -1.77
N PRO A 270 -3.20 7.41 -2.86
CA PRO A 270 -3.12 8.85 -3.07
C PRO A 270 -4.44 9.42 -3.59
N VAL A 271 -5.54 9.14 -2.88
CA VAL A 271 -6.89 9.64 -3.17
C VAL A 271 -7.53 10.21 -1.91
N PHE A 272 -8.53 11.05 -2.11
CA PHE A 272 -9.27 11.70 -1.01
C PHE A 272 -10.13 10.70 -0.23
N ASP A 273 -10.27 10.94 1.07
CA ASP A 273 -11.00 10.09 2.00
C ASP A 273 -12.49 10.01 1.64
N GLY A 274 -13.07 8.82 1.75
CA GLY A 274 -14.51 8.60 1.61
C GLY A 274 -15.07 8.87 0.21
N THR A 275 -14.27 8.74 -0.85
CA THR A 275 -14.70 9.04 -2.23
C THR A 275 -14.89 7.81 -3.12
N MET A 276 -14.27 6.68 -2.77
CA MET A 276 -14.32 5.47 -3.60
C MET A 276 -15.58 4.67 -3.34
N ASP A 277 -16.25 4.23 -4.41
CA ASP A 277 -17.45 3.39 -4.33
C ASP A 277 -17.08 1.89 -4.23
N LEU A 278 -15.94 1.51 -4.79
CA LEU A 278 -15.43 0.14 -4.80
C LEU A 278 -13.91 0.12 -4.58
N VAL A 279 -13.44 -0.77 -3.72
CA VAL A 279 -12.04 -1.18 -3.66
C VAL A 279 -11.96 -2.69 -3.81
N ARG A 280 -11.32 -3.16 -4.87
CA ARG A 280 -11.08 -4.59 -5.12
C ARG A 280 -9.65 -4.95 -4.75
N CYS A 281 -9.49 -5.92 -3.88
CA CYS A 281 -8.24 -6.62 -3.64
C CYS A 281 -8.13 -7.78 -4.63
N GLY A 282 -7.33 -7.61 -5.68
CA GLY A 282 -7.01 -8.67 -6.63
C GLY A 282 -6.09 -9.74 -6.02
N ARG A 283 -5.73 -10.75 -6.82
CA ARG A 283 -4.98 -11.94 -6.37
C ARG A 283 -3.58 -11.64 -5.82
N ALA A 284 -3.01 -10.49 -6.17
CA ALA A 284 -1.73 -10.04 -5.63
C ALA A 284 -1.80 -9.76 -4.12
N VAL A 285 -2.98 -9.36 -3.61
CA VAL A 285 -3.23 -9.20 -2.18
C VAL A 285 -3.36 -10.59 -1.57
N ASN A 286 -2.33 -11.05 -0.86
CA ASN A 286 -2.27 -12.42 -0.37
C ASN A 286 -1.42 -12.60 0.88
N ARG A 287 -1.39 -13.83 1.41
CA ARG A 287 -0.70 -14.19 2.67
C ARG A 287 0.81 -13.90 2.74
N TRP A 288 1.45 -13.53 1.63
CA TRP A 288 2.87 -13.15 1.63
C TRP A 288 3.08 -11.76 2.26
N ILE A 289 2.02 -10.96 2.36
CA ILE A 289 2.05 -9.65 2.99
C ILE A 289 2.09 -9.85 4.51
N PRO A 290 3.02 -9.20 5.23
CA PRO A 290 3.03 -9.22 6.68
C PRO A 290 1.69 -8.77 7.28
N LEU A 291 1.24 -9.46 8.33
CA LEU A 291 -0.11 -9.26 8.88
C LEU A 291 -0.41 -7.80 9.27
N SER A 292 0.55 -7.13 9.92
CA SER A 292 0.43 -5.72 10.32
C SER A 292 0.31 -4.78 9.12
N VAL A 293 1.04 -5.05 8.04
CA VAL A 293 0.97 -4.27 6.80
C VAL A 293 -0.40 -4.45 6.13
N MET A 294 -0.93 -5.67 6.13
CA MET A 294 -2.27 -5.94 5.62
C MET A 294 -3.36 -5.24 6.43
N GLU A 295 -3.20 -5.18 7.76
CA GLU A 295 -4.09 -4.43 8.64
C GLU A 295 -4.10 -2.93 8.31
N PHE A 296 -2.92 -2.32 8.15
CA PHE A 296 -2.81 -0.92 7.70
C PHE A 296 -3.43 -0.70 6.31
N MET A 297 -3.22 -1.64 5.38
CA MET A 297 -3.87 -1.58 4.06
C MET A 297 -5.40 -1.61 4.21
N PHE A 298 -5.97 -2.44 5.08
CA PHE A 298 -7.42 -2.45 5.32
C PHE A 298 -7.94 -1.17 5.97
N TYR A 299 -7.19 -0.54 6.87
CA TYR A 299 -7.54 0.80 7.35
C TYR A 299 -7.53 1.84 6.24
N ASP A 300 -6.61 1.71 5.28
CA ASP A 300 -6.56 2.63 4.16
C ASP A 300 -7.67 2.39 3.13
N VAL A 301 -8.05 1.12 2.92
CA VAL A 301 -9.27 0.74 2.20
C VAL A 301 -10.49 1.37 2.87
N ASP A 302 -10.60 1.28 4.20
CA ASP A 302 -11.71 1.90 4.92
C ASP A 302 -11.72 3.41 4.73
N ARG A 303 -10.57 4.07 4.88
CA ARG A 303 -10.45 5.51 4.71
C ARG A 303 -10.97 5.96 3.35
N VAL A 304 -10.58 5.31 2.26
CA VAL A 304 -10.95 5.76 0.90
C VAL A 304 -12.39 5.39 0.53
N LEU A 305 -12.96 4.35 1.12
CA LEU A 305 -14.33 3.93 0.85
C LEU A 305 -15.35 4.89 1.46
N ARG A 306 -16.30 5.34 0.64
CA ARG A 306 -17.48 6.06 1.12
C ARG A 306 -18.41 5.14 1.89
N GLY A 307 -19.29 5.71 2.72
CA GLY A 307 -20.41 4.97 3.32
C GLY A 307 -21.26 4.28 2.24
N GLY A 308 -21.57 3.00 2.44
CA GLY A 308 -22.28 2.17 1.47
C GLY A 308 -21.44 1.63 0.31
N GLY A 309 -20.15 2.00 0.22
CA GLY A 309 -19.20 1.44 -0.74
C GLY A 309 -18.79 -0.01 -0.43
N TYR A 310 -18.04 -0.64 -1.34
CA TYR A 310 -17.72 -2.06 -1.26
C TYR A 310 -16.22 -2.34 -1.19
N LEU A 311 -15.83 -3.21 -0.27
CA LEU A 311 -14.58 -3.96 -0.32
C LEU A 311 -14.85 -5.32 -0.97
N TRP A 312 -14.16 -5.59 -2.08
CA TRP A 312 -14.17 -6.89 -2.76
C TRP A 312 -12.83 -7.58 -2.57
N VAL A 313 -12.81 -8.69 -1.83
CA VAL A 313 -11.65 -9.58 -1.73
C VAL A 313 -11.80 -10.71 -2.75
N ASP A 314 -10.92 -10.76 -3.76
CA ASP A 314 -11.02 -11.74 -4.84
C ASP A 314 -9.95 -12.83 -4.72
N ARG A 315 -10.41 -14.03 -4.31
CA ARG A 315 -9.59 -15.26 -4.23
C ARG A 315 -8.28 -15.06 -3.46
N PHE A 316 -8.37 -14.44 -2.28
CA PHE A 316 -7.29 -14.42 -1.29
C PHE A 316 -7.01 -15.86 -0.82
N PHE A 317 -5.75 -16.30 -0.71
CA PHE A 317 -5.46 -17.67 -0.26
C PHE A 317 -4.62 -17.74 1.01
N SER A 318 -4.94 -18.70 1.85
CA SER A 318 -4.20 -19.00 3.08
C SER A 318 -4.45 -20.46 3.47
N LYS A 319 -3.76 -20.95 4.50
CA LYS A 319 -4.16 -22.22 5.12
C LYS A 319 -5.56 -22.05 5.72
N ALA A 320 -6.38 -23.09 5.68
CA ALA A 320 -7.74 -23.03 6.24
C ALA A 320 -7.76 -22.51 7.69
N VAL A 321 -6.83 -22.99 8.52
CA VAL A 321 -6.71 -22.56 9.93
C VAL A 321 -6.34 -21.09 10.08
N ASP A 322 -5.49 -20.55 9.19
CA ASP A 322 -5.10 -19.14 9.22
C ASP A 322 -6.25 -18.26 8.74
N LEU A 323 -7.03 -18.73 7.76
CA LEU A 323 -8.24 -18.02 7.34
C LEU A 323 -9.23 -17.87 8.50
N GLU A 324 -9.45 -18.95 9.26
CA GLU A 324 -10.38 -18.96 10.39
C GLU A 324 -9.88 -18.12 11.57
N LYS A 325 -8.60 -18.27 11.94
CA LYS A 325 -8.05 -17.72 13.20
C LYS A 325 -7.37 -16.36 13.03
N ILE A 326 -6.95 -15.99 11.83
CA ILE A 326 -6.14 -14.79 11.59
C ILE A 326 -6.84 -13.85 10.60
N TYR A 327 -7.00 -14.28 9.34
CA TYR A 327 -7.44 -13.37 8.27
C TYR A 327 -8.93 -13.03 8.35
N GLY A 328 -9.78 -14.01 8.70
CA GLY A 328 -11.21 -13.80 8.93
C GLY A 328 -11.48 -12.78 10.05
N PRO A 329 -10.90 -12.95 11.25
CA PRO A 329 -10.96 -11.98 12.33
C PRO A 329 -10.38 -10.61 11.95
N LEU A 330 -9.24 -10.56 11.24
CA LEU A 330 -8.64 -9.31 10.79
C LEU A 330 -9.59 -8.51 9.89
N ILE A 331 -10.15 -9.14 8.85
CA ILE A 331 -11.14 -8.51 7.97
C ILE A 331 -12.40 -8.13 8.76
N GLY A 332 -12.79 -8.96 9.74
CA GLY A 332 -13.92 -8.72 10.62
C GLY A 332 -13.82 -7.45 11.46
N LYS A 333 -12.61 -6.97 11.79
CA LYS A 333 -12.39 -5.72 12.54
C LYS A 333 -12.99 -4.49 11.85
N LEU A 334 -13.17 -4.53 10.53
CA LEU A 334 -13.79 -3.43 9.77
C LEU A 334 -15.28 -3.23 10.12
N GLY A 335 -15.96 -4.25 10.65
CA GLY A 335 -17.39 -4.16 10.97
C GLY A 335 -18.30 -4.05 9.74
N TYR A 336 -17.80 -4.40 8.54
CA TYR A 336 -18.56 -4.30 7.30
C TYR A 336 -19.63 -5.38 7.19
N LYS A 337 -20.75 -5.04 6.54
CA LYS A 337 -21.81 -6.00 6.25
C LYS A 337 -21.33 -7.02 5.23
N LYS A 338 -21.39 -8.30 5.57
CA LYS A 338 -21.10 -9.41 4.65
C LYS A 338 -22.22 -9.55 3.62
N VAL A 339 -21.92 -9.23 2.36
CA VAL A 339 -22.82 -9.46 1.22
C VAL A 339 -22.51 -10.81 0.57
N LYS A 340 -21.23 -11.16 0.49
CA LYS A 340 -20.75 -12.48 0.08
C LYS A 340 -19.58 -12.89 0.96
N TRP A 341 -19.55 -14.16 1.36
CA TRP A 341 -18.42 -14.79 2.02
C TRP A 341 -18.35 -16.25 1.59
N ALA A 342 -17.49 -16.55 0.61
CA ALA A 342 -17.35 -17.89 0.04
C ALA A 342 -15.93 -18.40 0.24
N VAL A 343 -15.82 -19.63 0.73
CA VAL A 343 -14.55 -20.33 0.93
C VAL A 343 -14.57 -21.64 0.16
N ALA A 344 -13.51 -21.94 -0.58
CA ALA A 344 -13.35 -23.24 -1.23
C ALA A 344 -11.88 -23.65 -1.29
N ASN A 345 -11.64 -24.95 -1.41
CA ASN A 345 -10.29 -25.51 -1.45
C ASN A 345 -9.51 -25.00 -2.68
N LYS A 346 -8.22 -24.72 -2.48
CA LYS A 346 -7.28 -24.48 -3.57
C LYS A 346 -6.78 -25.84 -4.05
N THR A 347 -7.19 -26.22 -5.25
CA THR A 347 -7.02 -27.58 -5.79
C THR A 347 -5.74 -27.80 -6.59
N ASP A 348 -4.89 -26.78 -6.74
CA ASP A 348 -3.57 -26.95 -7.34
C ASP A 348 -2.63 -27.75 -6.40
N PRO A 349 -1.50 -28.28 -6.89
CA PRO A 349 -0.63 -29.14 -6.09
C PRO A 349 -0.15 -28.50 -4.78
N SER A 350 0.13 -27.19 -4.80
CA SER A 350 0.50 -26.44 -3.60
C SER A 350 -0.64 -26.37 -2.59
N GLY A 351 -1.86 -26.12 -3.07
CA GLY A 351 -3.02 -25.99 -2.20
C GLY A 351 -3.40 -27.29 -1.53
N LEU A 352 -3.38 -28.39 -2.28
CA LEU A 352 -3.64 -29.73 -1.72
C LEU A 352 -2.57 -30.13 -0.69
N LYS A 353 -1.30 -29.87 -0.98
CA LYS A 353 -0.18 -30.19 -0.08
C LYS A 353 -0.24 -29.42 1.24
N HIS A 354 -0.69 -28.17 1.20
CA HIS A 354 -0.63 -27.25 2.34
C HIS A 354 -1.99 -26.96 2.99
N GLY A 355 -3.07 -27.62 2.54
CA GLY A 355 -4.42 -27.38 3.06
C GLY A 355 -4.88 -25.94 2.83
N GLU A 356 -4.60 -25.40 1.65
CA GLU A 356 -4.90 -24.01 1.32
C GLU A 356 -6.33 -23.87 0.80
N VAL A 357 -6.95 -22.76 1.15
CA VAL A 357 -8.28 -22.37 0.69
C VAL A 357 -8.22 -20.98 0.07
N TYR A 358 -9.16 -20.72 -0.83
CA TYR A 358 -9.47 -19.38 -1.32
C TYR A 358 -10.64 -18.79 -0.53
N LEU A 359 -10.56 -17.50 -0.23
CA LEU A 359 -11.67 -16.64 0.20
C LEU A 359 -12.02 -15.68 -0.94
N SER A 360 -13.29 -15.66 -1.32
CA SER A 360 -13.91 -14.58 -2.07
C SER A 360 -14.98 -13.91 -1.23
N ALA A 361 -14.85 -12.61 -0.98
CA ALA A 361 -15.77 -11.86 -0.15
C ALA A 361 -16.17 -10.52 -0.78
N LEU A 362 -17.43 -10.14 -0.55
CA LEU A 362 -17.94 -8.81 -0.85
C LEU A 362 -18.51 -8.23 0.45
N LEU A 363 -17.97 -7.10 0.87
CA LEU A 363 -18.24 -6.46 2.15
C LEU A 363 -18.70 -5.03 1.90
N GLN A 364 -19.82 -4.62 2.48
CA GLN A 364 -20.35 -3.27 2.33
C GLN A 364 -20.04 -2.44 3.57
N LYS A 365 -19.41 -1.28 3.37
CA LYS A 365 -19.14 -0.31 4.43
C LYS A 365 -20.47 0.23 4.97
N PRO A 366 -20.72 0.22 6.30
CA PRO A 366 -21.92 0.79 6.88
C PRO A 366 -22.05 2.29 6.54
N VAL A 367 -23.28 2.75 6.36
CA VAL A 367 -23.58 4.19 6.31
C VAL A 367 -23.73 4.65 7.75
N SER A 368 -22.95 5.65 8.16
CA SER A 368 -23.11 6.24 9.49
C SER A 368 -24.55 6.78 9.60
N LYS A 369 -25.28 6.34 10.62
CA LYS A 369 -26.55 6.98 10.97
C LYS A 369 -26.19 8.29 11.67
N SER A 370 -26.54 9.42 11.06
CA SER A 370 -26.42 10.74 11.69
C SER A 370 -27.24 10.83 12.95
#